data_AF-A0A4Q3JIM7-F1
#
_entry.id   AF-A0A4Q3JIM7-F1
#
_cell.length_a   1.000
_cell.length_b   1.000
_cell.length_c   1.000
_cell.angle_alpha   90.00
_cell.angle_beta   90.00
_cell.angle_gamma   90.00
#
_symmetry.space_group_name_H-M   'P 1'
#
loop_
_entity.id
_entity.type
_entity.pdbx_description
1 polymer ?
#
loop_
_entity_poly.entity_id
_entity_poly.type
_entity_poly.pdbx_seq_one_letter_code
_entity_poly.pdbx_strand_id
1 'polypeptide(L)'
;MMGMHSSALTARLSGVVLALALVGQASVAAADEPARGPAFKLTLDLDGPLFLIAGGLSTGFLFLDEGSPPKCAPKCDPDNINPIDRKFAGQYSPSWGKAGDIVTVVTMLAGPVSLVAAEGFGDGIQDALVVGEASLLASALQVTVSYGAQRPRPRTYGEKAPVDERDDANA
;
A
#
# COMPACT_ATOMS: atom_id res chain seq x y z
N MET A 1 -36.95 28.11 -14.83
CA MET A 1 -37.12 26.64 -14.89
C MET A 1 -36.38 26.13 -16.11
N MET A 2 -35.19 25.55 -15.94
CA MET A 2 -34.55 24.71 -16.95
C MET A 2 -33.48 23.88 -16.23
N GLY A 3 -33.64 22.56 -16.30
CA GLY A 3 -32.99 21.58 -15.44
C GLY A 3 -31.58 21.21 -15.88
N MET A 4 -30.71 21.05 -14.89
CA MET A 4 -29.40 20.42 -14.98
C MET A 4 -29.54 18.96 -14.51
N HIS A 5 -29.61 18.01 -15.45
CA HIS A 5 -29.45 16.59 -15.19
C HIS A 5 -28.62 15.96 -16.32
N SER A 6 -27.35 15.64 -16.05
CA SER A 6 -26.64 14.44 -16.54
C SER A 6 -25.13 14.62 -16.55
N SER A 7 -24.46 14.38 -15.41
CA SER A 7 -22.99 14.18 -15.39
C SER A 7 -22.54 13.00 -14.51
N ALA A 8 -23.45 12.14 -14.06
CA ALA A 8 -23.13 11.09 -13.09
C ALA A 8 -22.83 9.71 -13.71
N LEU A 9 -23.07 9.51 -15.02
CA LEU A 9 -23.04 8.17 -15.61
C LEU A 9 -21.69 7.79 -16.26
N THR A 10 -20.85 8.76 -16.64
CA THR A 10 -19.61 8.53 -17.38
C THR A 10 -18.41 8.13 -16.51
N ALA A 11 -18.48 8.29 -15.18
CA ALA A 11 -17.34 8.01 -14.29
C ALA A 11 -17.22 6.54 -13.85
N ARG A 12 -18.26 5.71 -14.03
CA ARG A 12 -18.23 4.29 -13.58
C ARG A 12 -17.65 3.32 -14.60
N LEU A 13 -17.52 3.73 -15.86
CA LEU A 13 -17.03 2.85 -16.94
C LEU A 13 -15.50 2.83 -17.06
N SER A 14 -14.79 3.92 -16.71
CA SER A 14 -13.32 3.96 -16.87
C SER A 14 -12.54 3.12 -15.84
N GLY A 15 -13.11 2.87 -14.65
CA GLY A 15 -12.44 2.06 -13.62
C GLY A 15 -12.42 0.56 -13.94
N VAL A 16 -13.46 0.05 -14.61
CA VAL A 16 -13.56 -1.36 -15.00
C VAL A 16 -12.62 -1.69 -16.17
N VAL A 17 -12.38 -0.73 -17.07
CA VAL A 17 -11.50 -0.91 -18.23
C VAL A 17 -10.03 -1.04 -17.81
N LEU A 18 -9.57 -0.31 -16.79
CA LEU A 18 -8.19 -0.41 -16.32
C LEU A 18 -7.95 -1.73 -15.54
N ALA A 19 -8.95 -2.21 -14.80
CA ALA A 19 -8.88 -3.52 -14.13
C ALA A 19 -8.91 -4.68 -15.14
N LEU A 20 -9.70 -4.60 -16.23
CA LEU A 20 -9.68 -5.63 -17.28
C LEU A 20 -8.40 -5.58 -18.14
N ALA A 21 -7.80 -4.40 -18.33
CA ALA A 21 -6.57 -4.25 -19.11
C ALA A 21 -5.36 -4.92 -18.45
N LEU A 22 -5.34 -5.02 -17.11
CA LEU A 22 -4.29 -5.75 -16.37
C LEU A 22 -4.49 -7.27 -16.37
N VAL A 23 -5.71 -7.76 -16.60
CA VAL A 23 -6.04 -9.20 -16.63
C VAL A 23 -5.92 -9.80 -18.04
N GLY A 24 -6.00 -8.98 -19.09
CA GLY A 24 -6.19 -9.45 -20.48
C GLY A 24 -4.94 -9.81 -21.29
N GLN A 25 -3.72 -9.80 -20.72
CA GLN A 25 -2.48 -10.08 -21.49
C GLN A 25 -1.84 -11.45 -21.22
N ALA A 26 -2.46 -12.32 -20.44
CA ALA A 26 -1.98 -13.70 -20.28
C ALA A 26 -2.50 -14.59 -21.43
N SER A 27 -1.90 -14.45 -22.60
CA SER A 27 -1.99 -15.45 -23.66
C SER A 27 -0.62 -15.63 -24.27
N VAL A 28 0.31 -16.11 -23.44
CA VAL A 28 1.58 -16.68 -23.90
C VAL A 28 1.32 -18.16 -24.13
N ALA A 29 1.55 -18.59 -25.37
CA ALA A 29 1.43 -19.98 -25.80
C ALA A 29 2.18 -20.91 -24.84
N ALA A 30 1.48 -21.94 -24.35
CA ALA A 30 2.07 -23.02 -23.59
C ALA A 30 2.97 -23.85 -24.53
N ALA A 31 4.26 -23.55 -24.54
CA ALA A 31 5.27 -24.51 -24.93
C ALA A 31 5.53 -25.41 -23.71
N ASP A 32 5.44 -26.72 -23.89
CA ASP A 32 5.84 -27.73 -22.91
C ASP A 32 7.35 -27.62 -22.65
N GLU A 33 7.76 -26.67 -21.80
CA GLU A 33 9.09 -26.68 -21.18
C GLU A 33 9.09 -27.73 -20.05
N PRO A 34 10.20 -28.49 -19.87
CA PRO A 34 10.32 -29.39 -18.74
C PRO A 34 10.04 -28.63 -17.45
N ALA A 35 9.27 -29.23 -16.54
CA ALA A 35 8.80 -28.61 -15.29
C ALA A 35 9.93 -27.78 -14.66
N ARG A 36 9.87 -26.47 -14.89
CA ARG A 36 10.85 -25.53 -14.36
C ARG A 36 10.50 -25.45 -12.89
N GLY A 37 11.44 -25.84 -12.02
CA GLY A 37 11.28 -25.64 -10.58
C GLY A 37 11.08 -24.16 -10.24
N PRO A 38 10.96 -23.81 -8.95
CA PRO A 38 10.63 -22.44 -8.55
C PRO A 38 11.70 -21.47 -9.05
N ALA A 39 11.28 -20.25 -9.42
CA ALA A 39 12.21 -19.24 -9.92
C ALA A 39 13.18 -18.81 -8.81
N PHE A 40 12.72 -18.83 -7.56
CA PHE A 40 13.47 -18.50 -6.36
C PHE A 40 13.48 -19.69 -5.39
N LYS A 41 14.63 -19.93 -4.75
CA LYS A 41 14.76 -21.00 -3.76
C LYS A 41 14.72 -20.42 -2.36
N LEU A 42 13.77 -20.89 -1.56
CA LEU A 42 13.72 -20.58 -0.15
C LEU A 42 14.86 -21.30 0.60
N THR A 43 15.72 -20.53 1.25
CA THR A 43 16.81 -20.99 2.12
C THR A 43 16.56 -20.53 3.55
N LEU A 44 15.93 -21.39 4.36
CA LEU A 44 15.52 -21.04 5.73
C LEU A 44 16.65 -20.52 6.63
N ASP A 45 17.89 -20.95 6.41
CA ASP A 45 19.06 -20.48 7.17
C ASP A 45 19.33 -18.97 6.97
N LEU A 46 18.96 -18.43 5.82
CA LEU A 46 19.20 -17.05 5.43
C LEU A 46 17.89 -16.25 5.50
N ASP A 47 16.82 -16.81 4.95
CA ASP A 47 15.53 -16.16 4.82
C ASP A 47 14.80 -16.09 6.18
N GLY A 48 14.94 -17.13 7.01
CA GLY A 48 14.32 -17.16 8.34
C GLY A 48 14.69 -15.96 9.22
N PRO A 49 15.99 -15.68 9.44
CA PRO A 49 16.43 -14.48 10.13
C PRO A 49 15.98 -13.17 9.48
N LEU A 50 16.00 -13.08 8.14
CA LEU A 50 15.54 -11.88 7.43
C LEU A 50 14.05 -11.63 7.64
N PHE A 51 13.22 -12.66 7.54
CA PHE A 51 11.79 -12.62 7.85
C PHE A 51 11.53 -12.13 9.27
N LEU A 52 12.28 -12.62 10.26
CA LEU A 52 12.08 -12.22 11.66
C LEU A 52 12.45 -10.75 11.89
N ILE A 53 13.59 -10.30 11.36
CA ILE A 53 14.04 -8.91 11.50
C ILE A 53 13.09 -7.96 10.75
N ALA A 54 12.81 -8.26 9.48
CA ALA A 54 11.94 -7.44 8.64
C ALA A 54 10.50 -7.44 9.16
N GLY A 55 9.99 -8.60 9.57
CA GLY A 55 8.70 -8.76 10.23
C GLY A 55 8.63 -7.91 11.49
N GLY A 56 9.60 -8.04 12.41
CA GLY A 56 9.65 -7.24 13.63
C GLY A 56 9.65 -5.74 13.36
N LEU A 57 10.51 -5.25 12.47
CA LEU A 57 10.60 -3.82 12.14
C LEU A 57 9.33 -3.30 11.43
N SER A 58 8.74 -4.10 10.55
CA SER A 58 7.52 -3.70 9.83
C SER A 58 6.29 -3.64 10.74
N THR A 59 6.28 -4.32 11.90
CA THR A 59 5.17 -4.27 12.86
C THR A 59 5.06 -2.97 13.67
N GLY A 60 5.91 -1.97 13.41
CA GLY A 60 5.87 -0.69 14.12
C GLY A 60 4.53 0.06 14.05
N PHE A 61 3.65 -0.28 13.11
CA PHE A 61 2.28 0.27 13.05
C PHE A 61 1.35 -0.27 14.14
N LEU A 62 1.67 -1.41 14.76
CA LEU A 62 0.88 -1.98 15.86
C LEU A 62 0.98 -1.17 17.16
N PHE A 63 1.96 -0.25 17.22
CA PHE A 63 2.25 0.57 18.40
C PHE A 63 2.01 2.07 18.14
N LEU A 64 1.11 2.40 17.21
CA LEU A 64 0.79 3.79 16.89
C LEU A 64 0.05 4.48 18.04
N ASP A 65 -0.73 3.73 18.84
CA ASP A 65 -1.47 4.31 19.97
C ASP A 65 -0.55 4.77 21.11
N GLU A 66 0.67 4.23 21.19
CA GLU A 66 1.71 4.65 22.13
C GLU A 66 2.61 5.76 21.57
N GLY A 67 2.47 6.09 20.29
CA GLY A 67 3.26 7.11 19.62
C GLY A 67 2.82 8.53 19.98
N SER A 68 3.76 9.48 19.94
CA SER A 68 3.41 10.90 20.05
C SER A 68 2.95 11.44 18.69
N PRO A 69 1.95 12.33 18.65
CA PRO A 69 1.56 13.02 17.43
C PRO A 69 2.70 13.91 16.89
N PRO A 70 2.63 14.33 15.62
CA PRO A 70 3.60 15.28 15.08
C PRO A 70 3.60 16.58 15.90
N LYS A 71 4.76 17.23 16.02
CA LYS A 71 4.95 18.40 16.89
C LYS A 71 4.02 19.60 16.62
N CYS A 72 3.44 19.67 15.42
CA CYS A 72 2.51 20.72 15.00
C CYS A 72 1.05 20.31 15.07
N ALA A 73 0.74 19.07 15.48
CA ALA A 73 -0.63 18.64 15.72
C ALA A 73 -1.32 19.55 16.77
N PRO A 74 -2.66 19.73 16.67
CA PRO A 74 -3.55 19.15 15.67
C PRO A 74 -3.67 19.99 14.38
N LYS A 75 -2.92 21.09 14.24
CA LYS A 75 -3.02 22.01 13.10
C LYS A 75 -1.65 22.54 12.67
N CYS A 76 -1.10 21.92 11.65
CA CYS A 76 0.15 22.31 11.03
C CYS A 76 -0.06 23.45 10.01
N ASP A 77 0.99 24.27 9.81
CA ASP A 77 0.96 25.40 8.87
C ASP A 77 1.32 24.94 7.44
N PRO A 78 0.40 25.08 6.46
CA PRO A 78 0.63 24.69 5.06
C PRO A 78 1.64 25.60 4.33
N ASP A 79 1.99 26.77 4.87
CA ASP A 79 2.98 27.64 4.25
C ASP A 79 4.43 27.15 4.46
N ASN A 80 4.63 26.24 5.42
CA ASN A 80 5.93 25.63 5.74
C ASN A 80 6.25 24.33 4.97
N ILE A 81 5.41 23.94 4.00
CA ILE A 81 5.67 22.80 3.11
C ILE A 81 5.93 23.24 1.67
N ASN A 82 6.41 22.31 0.85
CA ASN A 82 6.71 22.59 -0.54
C ASN A 82 5.44 23.10 -1.30
N PRO A 83 5.59 23.90 -2.36
CA PRO A 83 4.43 24.44 -3.09
C PRO A 83 3.59 23.38 -3.81
N ILE A 84 4.17 22.21 -4.12
CA ILE A 84 3.48 21.13 -4.83
C ILE A 84 2.47 20.44 -3.91
N ASP A 85 2.87 20.13 -2.68
CA ASP A 85 2.05 19.42 -1.69
C ASP A 85 1.01 20.36 -1.05
N ARG A 86 1.24 21.68 -1.06
CA ARG A 86 0.31 22.69 -0.52
C ARG A 86 -1.11 22.59 -1.08
N LYS A 87 -1.27 22.12 -2.31
CA LYS A 87 -2.59 21.91 -2.94
C LYS A 87 -3.40 20.77 -2.30
N PHE A 88 -2.72 19.81 -1.70
CA PHE A 88 -3.31 18.63 -1.06
C PHE A 88 -3.33 18.75 0.47
N ALA A 89 -2.67 19.76 1.02
CA ALA A 89 -2.69 20.10 2.44
C ALA A 89 -4.13 20.32 2.92
N GLY A 90 -4.45 19.71 4.06
CA GLY A 90 -5.76 19.76 4.71
C GLY A 90 -6.87 18.95 4.02
N GLN A 91 -6.57 18.20 2.96
CA GLN A 91 -7.56 17.33 2.32
C GLN A 91 -7.79 16.06 3.14
N TYR A 92 -9.05 15.65 3.26
CA TYR A 92 -9.46 14.45 3.98
C TYR A 92 -10.71 13.86 3.35
N SER A 93 -10.72 12.54 3.16
CA SER A 93 -11.88 11.80 2.65
C SER A 93 -11.84 10.36 3.17
N PRO A 94 -12.78 9.96 4.05
CA PRO A 94 -12.84 8.60 4.59
C PRO A 94 -13.04 7.54 3.51
N SER A 95 -13.76 7.86 2.44
CA SER A 95 -13.98 6.93 1.32
C SER A 95 -12.70 6.66 0.54
N TRP A 96 -11.87 7.68 0.33
CA TRP A 96 -10.56 7.50 -0.31
C TRP A 96 -9.58 6.75 0.59
N GLY A 97 -9.64 6.95 1.91
CA GLY A 97 -8.90 6.13 2.88
C GLY A 97 -9.23 4.65 2.73
N LYS A 98 -10.53 4.29 2.82
CA LYS A 98 -10.99 2.90 2.65
C LYS A 98 -10.63 2.30 1.29
N ALA A 99 -10.75 3.08 0.22
CA ALA A 99 -10.36 2.62 -1.11
C ALA A 99 -8.86 2.34 -1.18
N GLY A 100 -8.03 3.19 -0.57
CA GLY A 100 -6.60 2.98 -0.42
C GLY A 100 -6.28 1.69 0.32
N ASP A 101 -6.93 1.45 1.46
CA ASP A 101 -6.71 0.23 2.25
C ASP A 101 -7.04 -1.04 1.44
N ILE A 102 -8.17 -1.04 0.73
CA ILE A 102 -8.56 -2.16 -0.14
C ILE A 102 -7.53 -2.36 -1.24
N VAL A 103 -7.12 -1.30 -1.93
CA VAL A 103 -6.13 -1.39 -3.01
C VAL A 103 -4.80 -1.91 -2.50
N THR A 104 -4.36 -1.46 -1.32
CA THR A 104 -3.14 -1.96 -0.67
C THR A 104 -3.24 -3.47 -0.43
N VAL A 105 -4.31 -3.94 0.24
CA VAL A 105 -4.50 -5.37 0.53
C VAL A 105 -4.56 -6.20 -0.76
N VAL A 106 -5.31 -5.73 -1.76
CA VAL A 106 -5.40 -6.42 -3.07
C VAL A 106 -4.03 -6.49 -3.73
N THR A 107 -3.27 -5.40 -3.73
CA THR A 107 -1.93 -5.35 -4.36
C THR A 107 -0.95 -6.28 -3.64
N MET A 108 -0.97 -6.31 -2.31
CA MET A 108 -0.11 -7.19 -1.51
C MET A 108 -0.41 -8.67 -1.76
N LEU A 109 -1.66 -9.03 -2.02
CA LEU A 109 -2.06 -10.42 -2.26
C LEU A 109 -1.96 -10.83 -3.74
N ALA A 110 -2.10 -9.89 -4.68
CA ALA A 110 -2.16 -10.18 -6.10
C ALA A 110 -0.94 -10.97 -6.59
N GLY A 111 0.27 -10.54 -6.23
CA GLY A 111 1.52 -11.22 -6.59
C GLY A 111 1.58 -12.66 -6.07
N PRO A 112 1.61 -12.88 -4.74
CA PRO A 112 1.63 -14.21 -4.14
C PRO A 112 0.54 -15.15 -4.64
N VAL A 113 -0.71 -14.66 -4.76
CA VAL A 113 -1.84 -15.48 -5.25
C VAL A 113 -1.64 -15.86 -6.71
N SER A 114 -1.13 -14.95 -7.55
CA SER A 114 -0.87 -15.25 -8.96
C SER A 114 0.23 -16.28 -9.15
N LEU A 115 1.29 -16.25 -8.33
CA LEU A 115 2.37 -17.24 -8.36
C LEU A 115 1.86 -18.63 -8.00
N VAL A 116 1.14 -18.76 -6.88
CA VAL A 116 0.55 -20.04 -6.47
C VAL A 116 -0.45 -20.57 -7.50
N ALA A 117 -1.22 -19.69 -8.14
CA ALA A 117 -2.17 -20.08 -9.18
C ALA A 117 -1.48 -20.54 -10.48
N ALA A 118 -0.35 -19.94 -10.84
CA ALA A 118 0.37 -20.24 -12.08
C ALA A 118 1.30 -21.46 -11.96
N GLU A 119 1.97 -21.62 -10.81
CA GLU A 119 3.05 -22.59 -10.60
C GLU A 119 2.65 -23.73 -9.65
N GLY A 120 1.48 -23.62 -9.02
CA GLY A 120 0.98 -24.58 -8.04
C GLY A 120 1.52 -24.36 -6.63
N PHE A 121 1.02 -25.16 -5.69
CA PHE A 121 1.29 -24.96 -4.25
C PHE A 121 2.74 -25.23 -3.85
N GLY A 122 3.47 -26.07 -4.57
CA GLY A 122 4.87 -26.40 -4.25
C GLY A 122 5.81 -25.25 -4.57
N ASP A 123 6.00 -25.00 -5.86
CA ASP A 123 6.96 -24.03 -6.36
C ASP A 123 6.47 -22.59 -6.13
N GLY A 124 5.18 -22.34 -6.38
CA GLY A 124 4.59 -21.01 -6.23
C GLY A 124 4.58 -20.49 -4.79
N ILE A 125 4.58 -21.34 -3.76
CA ILE A 125 4.75 -20.88 -2.37
C ILE A 125 6.19 -20.45 -2.08
N GLN A 126 7.19 -21.13 -2.65
CA GLN A 126 8.58 -20.73 -2.45
C GLN A 126 8.80 -19.33 -3.03
N ASP A 127 8.31 -19.12 -4.26
CA ASP A 127 8.41 -17.82 -4.93
C ASP A 127 7.58 -16.75 -4.19
N ALA A 128 6.37 -17.08 -3.75
CA ALA A 128 5.55 -16.18 -2.96
C ALA A 128 6.21 -15.78 -1.62
N LEU A 129 6.90 -16.71 -0.96
CA LEU A 129 7.63 -16.42 0.29
C LEU A 129 8.82 -15.50 0.03
N VAL A 130 9.63 -15.75 -1.00
CA VAL A 130 10.76 -14.87 -1.33
C VAL A 130 10.28 -13.47 -1.70
N VAL A 131 9.17 -13.35 -2.45
CA VAL A 131 8.54 -12.04 -2.75
C VAL A 131 7.99 -11.39 -1.46
N GLY A 132 7.41 -12.18 -0.57
CA GLY A 132 6.94 -11.74 0.74
C GLY A 132 8.06 -11.18 1.60
N GLU A 133 9.22 -11.85 1.64
CA GLU A 133 10.42 -11.37 2.33
C GLU A 133 10.87 -10.02 1.79
N ALA A 134 11.01 -9.88 0.47
CA ALA A 134 11.42 -8.63 -0.15
C ALA A 134 10.43 -7.48 0.18
N SER A 135 9.13 -7.80 0.20
CA SER A 135 8.08 -6.84 0.57
C SER A 135 8.15 -6.45 2.05
N LEU A 136 8.48 -7.39 2.94
CA LEU A 136 8.69 -7.12 4.35
C LEU A 136 9.94 -6.26 4.58
N LEU A 137 11.04 -6.54 3.89
CA LEU A 137 12.27 -5.75 3.97
C LEU A 137 12.04 -4.30 3.50
N ALA A 138 11.33 -4.13 2.38
CA ALA A 138 10.93 -2.81 1.90
C ALA A 138 10.05 -2.09 2.94
N SER A 139 9.10 -2.80 3.55
CA SER A 139 8.21 -2.25 4.58
C SER A 139 8.98 -1.86 5.85
N ALA A 140 9.90 -2.70 6.31
CA ALA A 140 10.78 -2.44 7.45
C ALA A 140 11.60 -1.16 7.25
N LEU A 141 12.19 -1.01 6.06
CA LEU A 141 12.94 0.19 5.70
C LEU A 141 12.03 1.43 5.66
N GLN A 142 10.86 1.32 5.01
CA GLN A 142 9.90 2.41 4.93
C GLN A 142 9.45 2.88 6.31
N VAL A 143 9.10 1.96 7.22
CA VAL A 143 8.68 2.26 8.59
C VAL A 143 9.80 2.98 9.33
N THR A 144 11.02 2.45 9.27
CA THR A 144 12.20 3.05 9.92
C THR A 144 12.45 4.49 9.43
N VAL A 145 12.42 4.70 8.11
CA VAL A 145 12.61 6.03 7.52
C VAL A 145 11.47 6.97 7.89
N SER A 146 10.22 6.48 7.93
CA SER A 146 9.05 7.29 8.27
C SER A 146 9.12 7.80 9.72
N TYR A 147 9.49 6.92 10.66
CA TYR A 147 9.71 7.31 12.06
C TYR A 147 10.88 8.28 12.23
N GLY A 148 11.93 8.16 11.42
CA GLY A 148 13.05 9.10 11.44
C GLY A 148 12.70 10.48 10.86
N ALA A 149 11.90 10.51 9.79
CA ALA A 149 11.55 11.75 9.09
C ALA A 149 10.43 12.55 9.78
N GLN A 150 9.54 11.88 10.53
CA GLN A 150 8.43 12.49 11.28
C GLN A 150 7.61 13.49 10.46
N ARG A 151 7.33 13.17 9.19
CA ARG A 151 6.57 14.06 8.30
C ARG A 151 5.07 13.97 8.61
N PRO A 152 4.40 15.08 8.96
CA PRO A 152 2.95 15.09 9.16
C PRO A 152 2.20 14.73 7.88
N ARG A 153 1.09 14.00 7.99
CA ARG A 153 0.20 13.68 6.88
C ARG A 153 -0.53 14.93 6.38
N PRO A 154 -1.00 14.96 5.12
CA PRO A 154 -1.72 16.11 4.59
C PRO A 154 -2.93 16.55 5.44
N ARG A 155 -3.61 15.64 6.14
CA ARG A 155 -4.79 15.93 6.96
C ARG A 155 -4.54 16.88 8.15
N THR A 156 -3.32 16.98 8.66
CA THR A 156 -2.98 17.89 9.78
C THR A 156 -2.86 19.35 9.38
N TYR A 157 -2.76 19.65 8.09
CA TYR A 157 -2.65 21.03 7.59
C TYR A 157 -4.00 21.72 7.37
N GLY A 158 -5.09 21.18 7.92
CA GLY A 158 -6.43 21.73 7.77
C GLY A 158 -7.41 21.23 8.83
N GLU A 159 -8.70 21.54 8.63
CA GLU A 159 -9.76 21.25 9.61
C GLU A 159 -10.82 20.27 9.09
N LYS A 160 -10.61 19.70 7.89
CA LYS A 160 -11.56 18.74 7.29
C LYS A 160 -11.58 17.39 8.00
N ALA A 161 -10.46 16.97 8.56
CA ALA A 161 -10.36 15.76 9.34
C ALA A 161 -10.82 16.00 10.80
N PRO A 162 -11.44 15.01 11.45
CA PRO A 162 -11.66 15.01 12.90
C PRO A 162 -10.38 15.32 13.71
N VAL A 163 -10.53 15.79 14.95
CA VAL A 163 -9.36 16.16 15.79
C VAL A 163 -8.56 14.92 16.20
N ASP A 164 -9.23 13.84 16.56
CA ASP A 164 -8.64 12.53 16.86
C ASP A 164 -7.76 12.03 15.70
N GLU A 165 -8.19 12.25 14.46
CA GLU A 165 -7.44 11.89 13.25
C GLU A 165 -6.29 12.88 12.92
N ARG A 166 -6.17 14.01 13.64
CA ARG A 166 -5.10 15.00 13.44
C ARG A 166 -4.13 15.07 14.61
N ASP A 167 -4.43 14.36 15.69
CA ASP A 167 -3.70 14.36 16.96
C ASP A 167 -3.27 12.95 17.38
N ASP A 168 -3.25 12.01 16.42
CA ASP A 168 -2.72 10.66 16.58
C ASP A 168 -1.25 10.55 16.10
N ALA A 169 -0.57 9.45 16.42
CA ALA A 169 0.82 9.24 16.02
C ALA A 169 1.03 9.05 14.51
N ASN A 170 -0.05 8.78 13.77
CA ASN A 170 -0.05 8.62 12.32
C ASN A 170 -0.53 9.91 11.60
N ALA A 171 -0.62 11.03 12.32
CA ALA A 171 -1.10 12.31 11.82
C ALA A 171 -0.04 13.08 11.03
#